data_AF-A0A8C6XHB3-F1
#
_entry.id   AF-A0A8C6XHB3-F1
#
_cell.length_a   1.000
_cell.length_b   1.000
_cell.length_c   1.000
_cell.angle_alpha   90.00
_cell.angle_beta   90.00
_cell.angle_gamma   90.00
#
_symmetry.space_group_name_H-M   'P 1'
#
loop_
_entity.id
_entity.type
_entity.pdbx_description
1 polymer ?
#
loop_
_entity_poly.entity_id
_entity_poly.type
_entity_poly.pdbx_seq_one_letter_code
_entity_poly.pdbx_strand_id
1 'polypeptide(L)' 'MSMILFACVVRIRDGLPLSASSDFHLDPRFLECRKRLKILSSILTQYPERGTARERDLSIHQSS' A
#
# COMPACT_ATOMS: atom_id res chain seq x y z
N MET A 1 9.19 7.12 18.23
CA MET A 1 8.64 7.05 16.86
C MET A 1 7.97 5.69 16.70
N SER A 2 6.65 5.64 16.48
CA SER A 2 5.96 4.39 16.13
C SER A 2 6.02 4.23 14.62
N MET A 3 6.61 3.14 14.14
CA MET A 3 6.66 2.79 12.73
C MET A 3 5.40 2.00 12.40
N ILE A 4 4.65 2.39 11.37
CA ILE A 4 3.43 1.68 10.95
C ILE A 4 3.83 0.60 9.95
N LEU A 5 3.53 -0.67 10.25
CA LEU A 5 3.73 -1.80 9.37
C LEU A 5 2.40 -2.22 8.75
N PHE A 6 2.29 -2.02 7.43
CA PHE A 6 1.11 -2.40 6.67
C PHE A 6 1.46 -3.32 5.52
N ALA A 7 0.71 -4.41 5.39
CA ALA A 7 0.74 -5.27 4.22
C ALA A 7 -0.67 -5.42 3.65
N CYS A 8 -0.76 -5.43 2.32
CA CYS A 8 -2.03 -5.59 1.61
C CYS A 8 -1.80 -6.29 0.28
N VAL A 9 -2.70 -7.21 -0.04
CA VAL A 9 -2.77 -7.87 -1.34
C VAL A 9 -3.94 -7.26 -2.08
N VAL A 10 -3.66 -6.70 -3.26
CA VAL A 10 -4.67 -6.10 -4.14
C VAL A 10 -4.63 -6.80 -5.50
N ARG A 11 -5.81 -6.97 -6.11
CA ARG A 11 -5.91 -7.46 -7.48
C ARG A 11 -5.47 -6.35 -8.43
N ILE A 12 -4.37 -6.56 -9.14
CA ILE A 12 -3.76 -5.55 -10.04
C ILE A 12 -4.77 -5.00 -11.06
N ARG A 13 -5.63 -5.86 -11.62
CA ARG A 13 -6.56 -5.50 -12.70
C ARG A 13 -7.52 -4.35 -12.36
N ASP A 14 -8.02 -4.30 -11.12
CA ASP A 14 -9.09 -3.37 -10.72
C ASP A 14 -8.89 -2.78 -9.32
N GLY A 15 -7.75 -3.07 -8.69
CA GLY A 15 -7.37 -2.59 -7.37
C GLY A 15 -8.21 -3.12 -6.22
N LEU A 16 -8.96 -4.21 -6.44
CA LEU A 16 -9.78 -4.83 -5.40
C LEU A 16 -8.87 -5.38 -4.27
N PRO A 17 -9.05 -4.94 -3.01
CA PRO A 17 -8.32 -5.51 -1.89
C PRO A 17 -8.78 -6.95 -1.63
N LEU A 18 -7.82 -7.87 -1.59
CA LEU A 18 -8.03 -9.29 -1.32
C LEU A 18 -7.75 -9.61 0.16
N SER A 19 -6.68 -9.03 0.71
CA SER A 19 -6.31 -9.18 2.12
C SER A 19 -5.50 -8.00 2.61
N ALA A 20 -5.52 -7.74 3.92
CA ALA A 20 -4.70 -6.70 4.54
C ALA A 20 -4.40 -7.03 6.01
N SER A 21 -3.22 -6.62 6.47
CA SER A 21 -2.80 -6.66 7.87
C SER A 21 -2.14 -5.34 8.26
N SER A 22 -2.47 -4.85 9.45
CA SER A 22 -1.92 -3.62 10.03
C SER A 22 -1.69 -3.86 11.52
N ASP A 23 -0.57 -3.40 12.05
CA ASP A 23 -0.31 -3.38 13.50
C ASP A 23 -1.00 -2.21 14.23
N PHE A 24 -1.73 -1.35 13.49
CA PHE A 24 -2.50 -0.24 14.05
C PHE A 24 -3.97 -0.30 13.65
N HIS A 25 -4.85 -0.26 14.66
CA HIS A 25 -6.28 0.05 14.52
C HIS A 25 -6.49 1.55 14.78
N LEU A 26 -6.93 2.30 13.76
CA LEU A 26 -7.48 3.67 13.87
C LEU A 26 -6.48 4.86 13.98
N ASP A 27 -5.25 4.74 13.45
CA ASP A 27 -4.37 5.93 13.31
C ASP A 27 -4.76 6.78 12.08
N PRO A 28 -4.93 8.11 12.21
CA PRO A 28 -5.30 8.97 11.07
C PRO A 28 -4.25 8.99 9.96
N ARG A 29 -2.96 8.79 10.26
CA ARG A 29 -1.88 8.67 9.25
C ARG A 29 -2.01 7.38 8.46
N PHE A 30 -2.52 6.31 9.09
CA PHE A 30 -2.83 5.07 8.40
C PHE A 30 -3.96 5.22 7.37
N LEU A 31 -5.01 5.98 7.71
CA LEU A 31 -6.09 6.30 6.76
C LEU A 31 -5.57 7.06 5.55
N GLU A 32 -4.62 7.99 5.74
CA GLU A 32 -3.98 8.69 4.64
C GLU A 32 -3.08 7.76 3.79
N CYS A 33 -2.29 6.90 4.43
CA CYS A 33 -1.50 5.88 3.75
C CYS A 33 -2.39 4.97 2.88
N ARG A 34 -3.55 4.53 3.40
CA ARG A 34 -4.53 3.74 2.62
C ARG A 34 -5.06 4.48 1.40
N LYS A 35 -5.33 5.78 1.50
CA LYS A 35 -5.77 6.60 0.35
C LYS A 35 -4.69 6.63 -0.73
N ARG A 36 -3.42 6.87 -0.35
CA ARG A 36 -2.29 6.88 -1.28
C ARG A 36 -2.09 5.51 -1.94
N LEU A 37 -2.16 4.43 -1.16
CA LEU A 37 -2.07 3.06 -1.66
C LEU A 37 -3.19 2.71 -2.65
N LYS A 38 -4.41 3.19 -2.43
CA LYS A 38 -5.51 3.00 -3.39
C LYS A 38 -5.23 3.68 -4.74
N ILE A 39 -4.67 4.89 -4.71
CA ILE A 39 -4.27 5.61 -5.93
C ILE A 39 -3.16 4.83 -6.63
N LEU A 40 -2.12 4.41 -5.89
CA LEU A 40 -1.04 3.59 -6.44
C LEU A 40 -1.56 2.30 -7.05
N SER A 41 -2.47 1.60 -6.36
CA SER A 41 -3.12 0.39 -6.85
C SER A 41 -3.79 0.55 -8.21
N SER A 42 -4.33 1.74 -8.53
CA SER A 42 -5.00 2.00 -9.80
C SER A 42 -4.03 2.23 -10.96
N ILE A 43 -2.81 2.69 -10.66
CA ILE A 43 -1.76 2.93 -11.65
C ILE A 43 -0.78 1.76 -11.74
N LEU A 44 -0.82 0.80 -10.81
CA LEU A 44 0.10 -0.34 -10.76
C LEU A 44 0.07 -1.23 -12.00
N THR A 45 -1.04 -1.25 -12.73
CA THR A 45 -1.15 -1.90 -14.05
C THR A 45 -0.14 -1.37 -15.07
N GLN A 46 0.41 -0.16 -14.86
CA GLN A 46 1.37 0.52 -15.73
C GLN A 46 2.82 0.32 -15.26
N TYR A 47 3.05 -0.37 -14.14
CA TYR A 47 4.36 -0.55 -13.51
C TYR A 47 4.82 -2.02 -13.56
N PRO A 48 6.13 -2.29 -13.39
CA PRO A 48 6.68 -3.65 -13.43
C PRO A 48 6.14 -4.55 -12.31
N GLU A 49 6.21 -5.87 -12.52
CA GLU A 49 5.71 -6.92 -11.59
C GLU A 49 6.33 -6.86 -10.19
N ARG A 50 7.49 -6.21 -10.04
CA ARG A 50 8.17 -5.98 -8.76
C ARG A 50 8.72 -4.57 -8.70
N GLY A 51 8.56 -3.94 -7.54
CA GLY A 51 8.99 -2.56 -7.37
C GLY A 51 9.01 -2.13 -5.92
N THR A 52 9.75 -1.06 -5.66
CA THR A 52 9.70 -0.34 -4.39
C THR A 52 9.47 1.14 -4.64
N ALA A 53 8.49 1.72 -3.97
CA ALA A 53 8.29 3.16 -3.93
C ALA A 53 8.67 3.68 -2.54
N ARG A 54 9.52 4.73 -2.51
CA ARG A 54 9.91 5.40 -1.27
C ARG A 54 9.50 6.86 -1.31
N GLU A 55 8.70 7.27 -0.34
CA GLU A 55 8.46 8.65 0.07
C GLU A 55 9.10 8.84 1.46
N ARG A 56 9.32 10.10 1.89
CA ARG A 56 10.08 10.40 3.13
C ARG A 56 9.62 9.61 4.37
N ASP A 57 8.32 9.30 4.47
CA ASP A 57 7.73 8.55 5.59
C ASP A 57 7.05 7.22 5.18
N LEU A 58 7.13 6.84 3.89
CA LEU A 58 6.39 5.69 3.34
C LEU A 58 7.26 4.86 2.42
N SER A 59 7.54 3.61 2.81
CA SER A 59 8.21 2.63 1.96
C SER A 59 7.22 1.54 1.57
N ILE A 60 7.03 1.33 0.27
CA ILE A 60 6.11 0.35 -0.29
C ILE A 60 6.92 -0.68 -1.04
N HIS A 61 6.70 -1.96 -0.73
CA HIS A 61 7.29 -3.09 -1.45
C HIS A 61 6.19 -3.85 -2.19
N GLN A 62 6.42 -4.14 -3.46
CA GLN A 62 5.48 -4.84 -4.33
C GLN A 62 6.17 -6.06 -4.92
N SER A 63 5.49 -7.20 -4.80
CA SER A 63 5.88 -8.47 -5.39
C SER A 63 4.65 -9.16 -5.94
N SER A 64 4.74 -9.70 -7.17
CA SER A 64 3.81 -10.72 -7.67
C SER A 64 3.91 -12.02 -6.89
#